data_AF-A0A2T1CWB2-F1
#
_entry.id   AF-A0A2T1CWB2-F1
#
_cell.length_a   1.000
_cell.length_b   1.000
_cell.length_c   1.000
_cell.angle_alpha   90.00
_cell.angle_beta   90.00
_cell.angle_gamma   90.00
#
_symmetry.space_group_name_H-M   'P 1'
#
loop_
_entity.id
_entity.type
_entity.pdbx_description
1 polymer ?
#
loop_
_entity_poly.entity_id
_entity_poly.type
_entity_poly.pdbx_seq_one_letter_code
_entity_poly.pdbx_strand_id
1 'polypeptide(L)'
;MSVKASGGSSVARPQLYQTVPVATISQAEQQDRFLGRGELSELSSYFSSGLKRLEIAQVLTQNSELIVSRAANRIFVGGSPLAFLEKPVEEVPVMTVGGTPLDQREAMKLGTATYVAASGGSGSGGGLLGGLRSLFSGSVGGPTPPGFRPINVARYGPRNMQKSLRDLSWFLRYTTYAIVAGDPNIIAVNTRGLREIIENACSGDA
;
A
#
# COMPACT_ATOMS: atom_id res chain seq x y z
N MET A 1 12.70 -9.67 41.36
CA MET A 1 14.05 -10.06 40.89
C MET A 1 14.89 -8.81 40.74
N SER A 2 15.95 -8.65 41.50
CA SER A 2 16.92 -7.56 41.29
C SER A 2 18.02 -8.05 40.35
N VAL A 3 18.30 -7.28 39.30
CA VAL A 3 19.40 -7.57 38.36
C VAL A 3 20.71 -7.34 39.12
N LYS A 4 21.54 -8.38 39.26
CA LYS A 4 22.78 -8.33 40.05
C LYS A 4 24.02 -7.94 39.23
N ALA A 5 23.94 -8.01 37.91
CA ALA A 5 24.97 -7.56 36.97
C ALA A 5 24.35 -7.32 35.59
N SER A 6 24.93 -6.41 34.82
CA SER A 6 24.57 -6.11 33.43
C SER A 6 25.83 -6.20 32.56
N GLY A 7 25.74 -6.90 31.43
CA GLY A 7 26.82 -6.99 30.43
C GLY A 7 26.93 -5.77 29.52
N GLY A 8 26.14 -4.71 29.79
CA GLY A 8 25.96 -3.59 28.87
C GLY A 8 25.01 -3.92 27.71
N SER A 9 24.55 -2.88 27.01
CA SER A 9 23.73 -3.01 25.80
C SER A 9 24.47 -2.42 24.61
N SER A 10 24.83 -3.25 23.64
CA SER A 10 25.36 -2.78 22.35
C SER A 10 24.22 -2.39 21.41
N VAL A 11 24.44 -1.42 20.54
CA VAL A 11 23.47 -1.06 19.50
C VAL A 11 23.45 -2.16 18.43
N ALA A 12 22.48 -3.07 18.53
CA ALA A 12 22.21 -4.06 17.49
C ALA A 12 21.02 -3.60 16.64
N ARG A 13 21.19 -3.60 15.31
CA ARG A 13 20.10 -3.30 14.37
C ARG A 13 19.66 -4.60 13.68
N PRO A 14 18.39 -5.01 13.82
CA PRO A 14 17.90 -6.21 13.15
C PRO A 14 17.86 -6.01 11.63
N GLN A 15 18.09 -7.08 10.88
CA GLN A 15 17.94 -7.09 9.43
C GLN A 15 16.44 -7.12 9.08
N LEU A 16 15.95 -6.10 8.38
CA LEU A 16 14.53 -5.96 8.06
C LEU A 16 14.17 -6.60 6.72
N TYR A 17 14.96 -6.33 5.68
CA TYR A 17 14.80 -6.85 4.33
C TYR A 17 16.14 -6.71 3.58
N GLN A 18 16.25 -7.39 2.44
CA GLN A 18 17.38 -7.27 1.53
C GLN A 18 16.98 -6.53 0.26
N THR A 19 17.95 -5.85 -0.34
CA THR A 19 17.85 -5.25 -1.67
C THR A 19 18.88 -5.89 -2.58
N VAL A 20 18.72 -5.79 -3.90
CA VAL A 20 19.68 -6.38 -4.85
C VAL A 20 21.12 -5.90 -4.58
N PRO A 21 21.40 -4.59 -4.37
CA PRO A 21 22.76 -4.17 -4.06
C PRO A 21 23.30 -4.71 -2.74
N VAL A 22 22.47 -4.75 -1.69
CA VAL A 22 22.92 -5.25 -0.38
C VAL A 22 23.20 -6.76 -0.43
N ALA A 23 22.37 -7.53 -1.12
CA ALA A 23 22.56 -8.97 -1.27
C ALA A 23 23.84 -9.30 -2.05
N THR A 24 24.07 -8.65 -3.20
CA THR A 24 25.27 -8.87 -4.02
C THR A 24 26.56 -8.47 -3.29
N ILE A 25 26.59 -7.33 -2.60
CA ILE A 25 27.76 -6.88 -1.84
C ILE A 25 28.01 -7.81 -0.64
N SER A 26 26.96 -8.17 0.11
CA SER A 26 27.09 -9.05 1.27
C SER A 26 27.62 -10.43 0.88
N GLN A 27 27.24 -10.95 -0.29
CA GLN A 27 27.76 -12.23 -0.79
C GLN A 27 29.27 -12.18 -1.08
N ALA A 28 29.76 -11.10 -1.67
CA ALA A 28 31.19 -10.91 -1.90
C ALA A 28 31.97 -10.68 -0.60
N GLU A 29 31.39 -9.90 0.33
CA GLU A 29 31.93 -9.63 1.66
C GLU A 29 32.08 -10.92 2.50
N GLN A 30 31.05 -11.78 2.52
CA GLN A 30 31.11 -13.07 3.23
C GLN A 30 32.22 -14.01 2.72
N GLN A 31 32.72 -13.77 1.52
CA GLN A 31 33.79 -14.54 0.88
C GLN A 31 35.14 -13.80 0.91
N ASP A 32 35.23 -12.65 1.60
CA ASP A 32 36.42 -11.79 1.68
C ASP A 32 37.04 -11.46 0.32
N ARG A 33 36.21 -11.37 -0.74
CA ARG A 33 36.67 -11.13 -2.10
C ARG A 33 36.11 -9.85 -2.69
N PHE A 34 36.76 -9.39 -3.75
CA PHE A 34 36.19 -8.35 -4.61
C PHE A 34 35.05 -8.89 -5.46
N LEU A 35 34.17 -7.98 -5.87
CA LEU A 35 33.04 -8.30 -6.75
C LEU A 35 33.54 -8.84 -8.08
N GLY A 36 32.94 -9.95 -8.51
CA GLY A 36 33.21 -10.58 -9.79
C GLY A 36 32.48 -9.88 -10.93
N ARG A 37 32.83 -10.22 -12.18
CA ARG A 37 32.17 -9.66 -13.38
C ARG A 37 30.66 -9.92 -13.42
N GLY A 38 30.21 -11.08 -12.92
CA GLY A 38 28.79 -11.44 -12.85
C GLY A 38 28.00 -10.51 -11.91
N GLU A 39 28.48 -10.32 -10.69
CA GLU A 39 27.87 -9.43 -9.69
C GLU A 39 27.88 -7.96 -10.14
N LEU A 40 28.97 -7.52 -10.78
CA LEU A 40 29.03 -6.18 -11.35
C LEU A 40 28.01 -6.00 -12.49
N SER A 41 27.80 -7.04 -13.32
CA SER A 41 26.78 -7.01 -14.36
C SER A 41 25.37 -6.99 -13.78
N GLU A 42 25.12 -7.69 -12.68
CA GLU A 42 23.84 -7.67 -11.96
C GLU A 42 23.54 -6.29 -11.38
N LEU A 43 24.53 -5.68 -10.71
CA LEU A 43 24.42 -4.30 -10.23
C LEU A 43 24.16 -3.32 -11.38
N SER A 44 24.89 -3.46 -12.49
CA SER A 44 24.68 -2.64 -13.68
C SER A 44 23.25 -2.77 -14.23
N SER A 45 22.74 -3.99 -14.34
CA SER A 45 21.36 -4.26 -14.76
C SER A 45 20.34 -3.60 -13.81
N TYR A 46 20.52 -3.76 -12.49
CA TYR A 46 19.69 -3.13 -11.48
C TYR A 46 19.63 -1.61 -11.66
N PHE A 47 20.79 -0.94 -11.71
CA PHE A 47 20.85 0.52 -11.87
C PHE A 47 20.30 1.00 -13.21
N SER A 48 20.54 0.26 -14.30
CA SER A 48 20.01 0.60 -15.64
C SER A 48 18.48 0.60 -15.67
N SER A 49 17.84 -0.29 -14.90
CA SER A 49 16.39 -0.38 -14.77
C SER A 49 15.79 0.55 -13.70
N GLY A 50 16.63 1.28 -12.95
CA GLY A 50 16.23 2.09 -11.80
C GLY A 50 15.19 3.16 -12.12
N LEU A 51 15.37 3.89 -13.23
CA LEU A 51 14.43 4.95 -13.65
C LEU A 51 13.02 4.40 -13.90
N LYS A 52 12.92 3.25 -14.58
CA LYS A 52 11.63 2.59 -14.85
C LYS A 52 10.95 2.14 -13.55
N ARG A 53 11.71 1.66 -12.57
CA ARG A 53 11.17 1.24 -11.26
C ARG A 53 10.60 2.44 -10.49
N LEU A 54 11.28 3.59 -10.55
CA LEU A 54 10.79 4.83 -9.93
C LEU A 54 9.53 5.34 -10.62
N GLU A 55 9.47 5.30 -11.95
CA GLU A 55 8.27 5.66 -12.72
C GLU A 55 7.08 4.79 -12.33
N ILE A 56 7.27 3.47 -12.25
CA ILE A 56 6.22 2.54 -11.79
C ILE A 56 5.77 2.88 -10.36
N ALA A 57 6.71 3.09 -9.44
CA ALA A 57 6.39 3.44 -8.06
C ALA A 57 5.61 4.75 -7.95
N GLN A 58 5.95 5.74 -8.77
CA GLN A 58 5.24 7.02 -8.84
C GLN A 58 3.80 6.83 -9.34
N VAL A 59 3.62 6.10 -10.44
CA VAL A 59 2.29 5.82 -11.01
C VAL A 59 1.41 5.05 -10.01
N LEU A 60 1.96 4.04 -9.34
CA LEU A 60 1.22 3.26 -8.33
C LEU A 60 0.84 4.11 -7.12
N THR A 61 1.72 5.02 -6.68
CA THR A 61 1.47 5.90 -5.54
C THR A 61 0.39 6.92 -5.86
N GLN A 62 0.45 7.54 -7.05
CA GLN A 62 -0.54 8.52 -7.52
C GLN A 62 -1.94 7.92 -7.68
N ASN A 63 -2.03 6.65 -8.08
CA ASN A 63 -3.29 5.95 -8.29
C ASN A 63 -3.71 5.06 -7.10
N SER A 64 -3.07 5.21 -5.93
CA SER A 64 -3.24 4.29 -4.80
C SER A 64 -4.68 4.21 -4.29
N GLU A 65 -5.37 5.34 -4.15
CA GLU A 65 -6.79 5.39 -3.73
C GLU A 65 -7.71 4.67 -4.73
N LEU A 66 -7.47 4.82 -6.03
CA LEU A 66 -8.24 4.14 -7.07
C LEU A 66 -8.00 2.62 -7.07
N ILE A 67 -6.77 2.19 -6.82
CA ILE A 67 -6.42 0.76 -6.73
C ILE A 67 -7.10 0.13 -5.52
N VAL A 68 -6.96 0.75 -4.33
CA VAL A 68 -7.54 0.23 -3.08
C VAL A 68 -9.06 0.24 -3.15
N SER A 69 -9.67 1.28 -3.71
CA SER A 69 -11.14 1.37 -3.85
C SER A 69 -11.72 0.28 -4.76
N ARG A 70 -11.10 0.03 -5.91
CA ARG A 70 -11.52 -1.03 -6.84
C ARG A 70 -11.34 -2.42 -6.24
N ALA A 71 -10.24 -2.65 -5.51
CA ALA A 71 -10.01 -3.89 -4.80
C ALA A 71 -11.07 -4.10 -3.69
N ALA A 72 -11.34 -3.07 -2.89
CA ALA A 72 -12.31 -3.14 -1.81
C ALA A 72 -13.74 -3.39 -2.31
N ASN A 73 -14.16 -2.75 -3.41
CA ASN A 73 -15.48 -2.95 -4.01
C ASN A 73 -15.70 -4.38 -4.53
N ARG A 74 -14.62 -5.13 -4.81
CA ARG A 74 -14.71 -6.55 -5.21
C ARG A 74 -14.87 -7.49 -4.02
N ILE A 75 -14.36 -7.09 -2.85
CA ILE A 75 -14.34 -7.92 -1.65
C ILE A 75 -15.57 -7.65 -0.76
N PHE A 76 -15.98 -6.40 -0.67
CA PHE A 76 -17.02 -5.93 0.25
C PHE A 76 -18.31 -5.56 -0.48
N VAL A 77 -19.45 -5.92 0.11
CA VAL A 77 -20.79 -5.62 -0.41
C VAL A 77 -21.65 -4.94 0.65
N GLY A 78 -22.64 -4.16 0.20
CA GLY A 78 -23.63 -3.54 1.09
C GLY A 78 -23.22 -2.22 1.74
N GLY A 79 -22.25 -1.49 1.16
CA GLY A 79 -21.83 -0.16 1.60
C GLY A 79 -20.68 0.39 0.76
N SER A 80 -20.19 1.60 1.05
CA SER A 80 -18.96 2.15 0.47
C SER A 80 -17.76 1.85 1.38
N PRO A 81 -16.84 0.95 0.99
CA PRO A 81 -15.70 0.58 1.84
C PRO A 81 -14.78 1.78 2.11
N LEU A 82 -14.66 2.70 1.15
CA LEU A 82 -13.75 3.84 1.22
C LEU A 82 -14.01 4.79 2.40
N ALA A 83 -15.23 4.79 2.94
CA ALA A 83 -15.58 5.58 4.12
C ALA A 83 -14.76 5.20 5.38
N PHE A 84 -14.16 4.01 5.38
CA PHE A 84 -13.37 3.48 6.49
C PHE A 84 -11.86 3.57 6.26
N LEU A 85 -11.41 4.16 5.15
CA LEU A 85 -9.99 4.34 4.88
C LEU A 85 -9.43 5.46 5.76
N GLU A 86 -8.59 5.08 6.72
CA GLU A 86 -7.86 6.04 7.55
C GLU A 86 -6.74 6.65 6.70
N LYS A 87 -6.93 7.90 6.26
CA LYS A 87 -5.86 8.68 5.66
C LYS A 87 -4.89 9.04 6.79
N PRO A 88 -3.56 8.88 6.62
CA PRO A 88 -2.62 9.38 7.61
C PRO A 88 -2.96 10.84 7.88
N VAL A 89 -3.18 11.15 9.16
CA VAL A 89 -3.23 12.54 9.62
C VAL A 89 -1.86 13.09 9.29
N GLU A 90 -1.75 13.80 8.17
CA GLU A 90 -0.59 14.61 7.92
C GLU A 90 -0.59 15.64 9.06
N GLU A 91 0.30 15.46 10.03
CA GLU A 91 0.56 16.42 11.11
C GLU A 91 1.24 17.70 10.57
N VAL A 92 0.95 18.09 9.33
CA VAL A 92 1.06 19.49 8.95
C VAL A 92 -0.20 20.15 9.48
N PRO A 93 -0.11 21.05 10.49
CA PRO A 93 -1.24 21.90 10.77
C PRO A 93 -1.56 22.65 9.49
N VAL A 94 -2.65 22.26 8.83
CA VAL A 94 -3.23 23.01 7.71
C VAL A 94 -3.80 24.27 8.35
N MET A 95 -2.93 25.25 8.52
CA MET A 95 -3.30 26.59 8.93
C MET A 95 -4.17 27.13 7.79
N THR A 96 -5.48 27.22 8.04
CA THR A 96 -6.34 28.04 7.19
C THR A 96 -5.84 29.48 7.26
N VAL A 97 -6.06 30.28 6.21
CA VAL A 97 -5.69 31.70 6.17
C VAL A 97 -6.29 32.50 7.36
N GLY A 98 -7.24 31.93 8.12
CA GLY A 98 -7.83 32.48 9.34
C GLY A 98 -7.41 31.82 10.67
N GLY A 99 -6.42 30.91 10.70
CA GLY A 99 -5.82 30.42 11.95
C GLY A 99 -6.71 29.56 12.87
N THR A 100 -7.83 29.02 12.39
CA THR A 100 -8.68 28.11 13.18
C THR A 100 -8.41 26.64 12.82
N PRO A 101 -8.19 25.75 13.82
CA PRO A 101 -8.10 24.32 13.59
C PRO A 101 -9.51 23.76 13.32
N LEU A 102 -9.74 23.27 12.10
CA LEU A 102 -10.98 22.55 11.78
C LEU A 102 -10.90 21.12 12.30
N ASP A 103 -11.90 20.71 13.08
CA ASP A 103 -12.02 19.37 13.65
C ASP A 103 -12.38 18.36 12.55
N GLN A 104 -11.69 17.22 12.50
CA GLN A 104 -11.84 16.19 11.46
C GLN A 104 -13.28 15.62 11.38
N ARG A 105 -14.04 15.76 12.47
CA ARG A 105 -15.46 15.37 12.55
C ARG A 105 -16.38 16.25 11.71
N GLU A 106 -16.09 17.54 11.55
CA GLU A 106 -16.92 18.45 10.74
C GLU A 106 -16.69 18.22 9.24
N ALA A 107 -15.47 17.86 8.84
CA ALA A 107 -15.15 17.45 7.47
C ALA A 107 -15.88 16.16 7.05
N MET A 108 -16.05 15.20 7.97
CA MET A 108 -16.80 13.95 7.74
C MET A 108 -18.31 14.14 7.66
N LYS A 109 -18.85 15.17 8.32
CA LYS A 109 -20.30 15.44 8.37
C LYS A 109 -20.86 15.97 7.05
N LEU A 110 -20.00 16.55 6.19
CA LEU A 110 -20.41 17.10 4.90
C LEU A 110 -20.48 16.09 3.74
N GLY A 111 -20.16 14.79 3.94
CA GLY A 111 -20.64 13.67 3.12
C GLY A 111 -20.50 13.76 1.59
N THR A 112 -19.71 14.71 1.05
CA THR A 112 -19.70 15.07 -0.38
C THR A 112 -18.28 15.33 -0.88
N ALA A 113 -17.31 14.55 -0.41
CA ALA A 113 -15.96 14.58 -0.94
C ALA A 113 -15.78 13.43 -1.94
N THR A 114 -16.27 13.62 -3.16
CA THR A 114 -15.81 12.84 -4.32
C THR A 114 -14.72 13.65 -5.01
N TYR A 115 -13.46 13.33 -4.71
CA TYR A 115 -12.31 13.94 -5.38
C TYR A 115 -12.25 13.44 -6.82
N VAL A 116 -12.68 14.27 -7.77
CA VAL A 116 -12.36 14.09 -9.19
C VAL A 116 -11.06 14.86 -9.46
N ALA A 117 -9.96 14.13 -9.62
CA ALA A 117 -8.72 14.70 -10.14
C ALA A 117 -8.95 15.09 -11.62
N ALA A 118 -9.12 16.39 -11.86
CA ALA A 118 -9.06 16.96 -13.20
C ALA A 118 -7.60 16.91 -13.69
N SER A 119 -7.26 15.89 -14.47
CA SER A 119 -6.10 15.97 -15.35
C SER A 119 -6.49 16.81 -16.57
N GLY A 120 -5.77 17.92 -16.76
CA GLY A 120 -5.99 18.85 -17.86
C GLY A 120 -5.70 18.21 -19.22
N GLY A 121 -6.65 18.35 -20.13
CA GLY A 121 -6.53 18.03 -21.55
C GLY A 121 -7.63 18.78 -22.32
N SER A 122 -7.22 19.78 -23.07
CA SER A 122 -8.05 20.64 -23.92
C SER A 122 -8.81 19.82 -24.99
N GLY A 123 -10.14 19.96 -25.03
CA GLY A 123 -10.94 19.33 -26.08
C GLY A 123 -12.44 19.50 -25.85
N SER A 124 -13.02 20.41 -26.62
CA SER A 124 -14.44 20.69 -26.84
C SER A 124 -15.40 19.49 -26.69
N GLY A 125 -16.47 19.70 -25.92
CA GLY A 125 -17.79 19.07 -26.15
C GLY A 125 -17.96 17.59 -25.76
N GLY A 126 -18.21 17.33 -24.46
CA GLY A 126 -18.65 15.98 -24.01
C GLY A 126 -18.31 15.60 -22.56
N GLY A 127 -17.79 16.55 -21.77
CA GLY A 127 -17.33 16.32 -20.40
C GLY A 127 -18.47 16.18 -19.38
N LEU A 128 -18.21 15.37 -18.35
CA LEU A 128 -19.06 15.03 -17.18
C LEU A 128 -19.92 13.76 -17.34
N LEU A 129 -20.82 13.67 -18.32
CA LEU A 129 -21.72 12.50 -18.42
C LEU A 129 -21.04 11.23 -19.00
N GLY A 130 -20.05 11.39 -19.89
CA GLY A 130 -19.30 10.27 -20.46
C GLY A 130 -18.34 9.60 -19.46
N GLY A 131 -17.69 10.40 -18.61
CA GLY A 131 -16.81 9.91 -17.55
C GLY A 131 -17.59 9.13 -16.47
N LEU A 132 -18.78 9.61 -16.10
CA LEU A 132 -19.70 8.87 -15.22
C LEU A 132 -20.14 7.55 -15.86
N ARG A 133 -20.47 7.53 -17.15
CA ARG A 133 -20.86 6.29 -17.85
C ARG A 133 -19.71 5.30 -17.97
N SER A 134 -18.46 5.71 -18.12
CA SER A 134 -17.32 4.77 -18.07
C SER A 134 -17.10 4.18 -16.67
N LEU A 135 -17.49 4.89 -15.62
CA LEU A 135 -17.44 4.42 -14.23
C LEU A 135 -18.61 3.51 -13.87
N PHE A 136 -19.80 3.72 -14.47
CA PHE A 136 -21.02 2.96 -14.20
C PHE A 136 -21.34 1.84 -15.21
N SER A 137 -20.78 1.87 -16.43
CA SER A 137 -21.03 0.84 -17.47
C SER A 137 -20.04 -0.32 -17.44
N GLY A 138 -18.91 -0.17 -16.75
CA GLY A 138 -18.12 -1.31 -16.32
C GLY A 138 -18.82 -1.93 -15.12
N SER A 139 -19.43 -3.11 -15.29
CA SER A 139 -19.85 -3.96 -14.17
C SER A 139 -18.81 -3.89 -13.04
N VAL A 140 -19.23 -3.39 -11.88
CA VAL A 140 -18.41 -3.03 -10.71
C VAL A 140 -17.71 -4.25 -10.05
N GLY A 141 -17.78 -5.43 -10.65
CA GLY A 141 -17.03 -6.60 -10.23
C GLY A 141 -16.51 -7.34 -11.44
N GLY A 142 -15.19 -7.31 -11.66
CA GLY A 142 -14.54 -8.39 -12.40
C GLY A 142 -14.85 -9.73 -11.71
N PRO A 143 -14.89 -10.85 -12.45
CA PRO A 143 -15.37 -12.14 -11.93
C PRO A 143 -14.59 -12.50 -10.66
N THR A 144 -15.26 -12.54 -9.51
CA THR A 144 -14.64 -13.00 -8.26
C THR A 144 -14.09 -14.42 -8.47
N PRO A 145 -12.93 -14.76 -7.91
CA PRO A 145 -12.41 -16.13 -7.99
C PRO A 145 -13.46 -17.15 -7.55
N PRO A 146 -13.50 -18.34 -8.17
CA PRO A 146 -14.47 -19.37 -7.80
C PRO A 146 -14.32 -19.72 -6.31
N GLY A 147 -15.43 -19.65 -5.56
CA GLY A 147 -15.45 -19.91 -4.11
C GLY A 147 -15.36 -18.68 -3.21
N PHE A 148 -15.05 -17.50 -3.75
CA PHE A 148 -14.98 -16.26 -2.95
C PHE A 148 -16.39 -15.83 -2.48
N ARG A 149 -16.54 -15.62 -1.17
CA ARG A 149 -17.78 -15.10 -0.57
C ARG A 149 -17.60 -13.62 -0.22
N PRO A 150 -18.37 -12.70 -0.82
CA PRO A 150 -18.23 -11.29 -0.52
C PRO A 150 -18.60 -11.00 0.94
N ILE A 151 -17.85 -10.10 1.56
CA ILE A 151 -18.02 -9.72 2.97
C ILE A 151 -19.03 -8.58 3.05
N ASN A 152 -20.10 -8.76 3.82
CA ASN A 152 -21.08 -7.70 4.02
C ASN A 152 -20.56 -6.67 5.03
N VAL A 153 -20.50 -5.39 4.62
CA VAL A 153 -19.97 -4.28 5.44
C VAL A 153 -20.71 -4.14 6.78
N ALA A 154 -22.04 -4.29 6.78
CA ALA A 154 -22.85 -4.15 8.00
C ALA A 154 -22.56 -5.27 9.02
N ARG A 155 -22.26 -6.49 8.54
CA ARG A 155 -21.92 -7.63 9.40
C ARG A 155 -20.47 -7.57 9.90
N TYR A 156 -19.57 -7.03 9.10
CA TYR A 156 -18.14 -6.99 9.38
C TYR A 156 -17.77 -5.95 10.45
N GLY A 157 -18.50 -4.83 10.46
CA GLY A 157 -18.36 -3.76 11.44
C GLY A 157 -17.19 -2.80 11.15
N PRO A 158 -17.25 -1.56 11.68
CA PRO A 158 -16.35 -0.48 11.30
C PRO A 158 -14.89 -0.73 11.66
N ARG A 159 -14.62 -1.33 12.84
CA ARG A 159 -13.26 -1.57 13.34
C ARG A 159 -12.50 -2.61 12.51
N ASN A 160 -13.18 -3.67 12.08
CA ASN A 160 -12.56 -4.69 11.24
C ASN A 160 -12.40 -4.17 9.81
N MET A 161 -13.38 -3.40 9.33
CA MET A 161 -13.33 -2.74 8.02
C MET A 161 -12.10 -1.83 7.88
N GLN A 162 -11.82 -1.00 8.89
CA GLN A 162 -10.60 -0.17 8.94
C GLN A 162 -9.32 -1.00 8.82
N LYS A 163 -9.24 -2.12 9.55
CA LYS A 163 -8.09 -3.03 9.48
C LYS A 163 -7.89 -3.59 8.07
N SER A 164 -8.94 -4.09 7.43
CA SER A 164 -8.83 -4.64 6.07
C SER A 164 -8.36 -3.61 5.05
N LEU A 165 -8.86 -2.36 5.12
CA LEU A 165 -8.46 -1.32 4.18
C LEU A 165 -7.03 -0.84 4.42
N ARG A 166 -6.62 -0.77 5.69
CA ARG A 166 -5.23 -0.53 6.07
C ARG A 166 -4.32 -1.65 5.56
N ASP A 167 -4.76 -2.90 5.65
CA ASP A 167 -3.95 -4.03 5.18
C ASP A 167 -3.84 -4.01 3.63
N LEU A 168 -4.93 -3.68 2.91
CA LEU A 168 -4.89 -3.43 1.45
C LEU A 168 -3.91 -2.31 1.07
N SER A 169 -3.89 -1.20 1.81
CA SER A 169 -2.95 -0.11 1.56
C SER A 169 -1.51 -0.49 1.91
N TRP A 170 -1.29 -1.30 2.95
CA TRP A 170 0.02 -1.87 3.28
C TRP A 170 0.55 -2.80 2.20
N PHE A 171 -0.29 -3.67 1.62
CA PHE A 171 0.12 -4.51 0.49
C PHE A 171 0.59 -3.69 -0.70
N LEU A 172 -0.16 -2.66 -1.09
CA LEU A 172 0.24 -1.78 -2.20
C LEU A 172 1.55 -1.06 -1.88
N ARG A 173 1.70 -0.56 -0.65
CA ARG A 173 2.92 0.13 -0.20
C ARG A 173 4.15 -0.78 -0.18
N TYR A 174 4.02 -2.01 0.30
CA TYR A 174 5.15 -2.95 0.30
C TYR A 174 5.48 -3.45 -1.10
N THR A 175 4.48 -3.50 -2.00
CA THR A 175 4.70 -3.76 -3.42
C THR A 175 5.53 -2.66 -4.08
N THR A 176 5.23 -1.38 -3.81
CA THR A 176 6.05 -0.28 -4.35
C THR A 176 7.47 -0.31 -3.80
N TYR A 177 7.65 -0.63 -2.51
CA TYR A 177 8.98 -0.80 -1.92
C TYR A 177 9.76 -1.95 -2.56
N ALA A 178 9.13 -3.11 -2.79
CA ALA A 178 9.76 -4.25 -3.43
C ALA A 178 10.20 -3.95 -4.87
N ILE A 179 9.37 -3.23 -5.65
CA ILE A 179 9.71 -2.81 -7.02
C ILE A 179 10.96 -1.92 -7.02
N VAL A 180 11.03 -0.95 -6.11
CA VAL A 180 12.19 -0.06 -6.00
C VAL A 180 13.42 -0.80 -5.48
N ALA A 181 13.29 -1.62 -4.44
CA ALA A 181 14.36 -2.43 -3.85
C ALA A 181 14.91 -3.51 -4.80
N GLY A 182 14.08 -3.95 -5.76
CA GLY A 182 14.43 -4.98 -6.74
C GLY A 182 14.38 -6.41 -6.27
N ASP A 183 13.93 -6.63 -5.03
CA ASP A 183 13.85 -7.93 -4.40
C ASP A 183 12.49 -8.04 -3.66
N PRO A 184 11.70 -9.11 -3.88
CA PRO A 184 10.45 -9.34 -3.18
C PRO A 184 10.60 -9.76 -1.71
N ASN A 185 11.81 -9.82 -1.16
CA ASN A 185 12.07 -10.26 0.22
C ASN A 185 11.22 -9.51 1.28
N ILE A 186 11.04 -8.19 1.12
CA ILE A 186 10.18 -7.40 2.02
C ILE A 186 8.73 -7.92 2.05
N ILE A 187 8.21 -8.42 0.93
CA ILE A 187 6.87 -9.02 0.88
C ILE A 187 6.94 -10.41 1.52
N ALA A 188 7.87 -11.25 1.09
CA ALA A 188 7.97 -12.64 1.54
C ALA A 188 8.07 -12.77 3.06
N VAL A 189 8.89 -11.96 3.72
CA VAL A 189 9.07 -11.98 5.19
C VAL A 189 7.82 -11.51 5.92
N ASN A 190 7.11 -10.51 5.39
CA ASN A 190 5.96 -9.92 6.06
C ASN A 190 4.64 -10.67 5.78
N THR A 191 4.55 -11.42 4.68
CA THR A 191 3.32 -12.15 4.31
C THR A 191 3.36 -13.64 4.64
N ARG A 192 4.54 -14.23 4.85
CA ARG A 192 4.65 -15.64 5.22
C ARG A 192 4.12 -15.85 6.64
N GLY A 193 3.15 -16.76 6.79
CA GLY A 193 2.51 -17.00 8.10
C GLY A 193 1.42 -15.98 8.46
N LEU A 194 1.22 -14.95 7.63
CA LEU A 194 0.26 -13.88 7.93
C LEU A 194 -1.18 -14.42 7.90
N ARG A 195 -1.48 -15.36 6.99
CA ARG A 195 -2.81 -15.94 6.83
C ARG A 195 -3.28 -16.62 8.12
N GLU A 196 -2.42 -17.43 8.72
CA GLU A 196 -2.69 -18.19 9.94
C GLU A 196 -2.87 -17.27 11.16
N ILE A 197 -2.27 -16.08 11.13
CA ILE A 197 -2.46 -15.07 12.18
C ILE A 197 -3.83 -14.38 12.04
N ILE A 198 -4.29 -14.11 10.80
CA ILE A 198 -5.51 -13.34 10.55
C ILE A 198 -6.76 -14.19 10.35
N GLU A 199 -6.64 -15.50 10.08
CA GLU A 199 -7.77 -16.40 9.77
C GLU A 199 -8.81 -16.51 10.91
N ASN A 200 -8.39 -16.27 12.16
CA ASN A 200 -9.29 -16.28 13.30
C ASN A 200 -10.18 -15.01 13.37
N ALA A 201 -9.72 -13.92 12.77
CA ALA A 201 -10.40 -12.62 12.80
C ALA A 201 -11.06 -12.25 11.45
N CYS A 202 -10.59 -12.83 10.36
CA CYS A 202 -11.02 -12.58 8.99
C CYS A 202 -11.34 -13.91 8.31
N SER A 203 -12.30 -13.93 7.38
CA SER A 203 -12.58 -15.15 6.61
C SER A 203 -11.37 -15.56 5.79
N GLY A 204 -10.77 -16.72 6.08
CA GLY A 204 -9.61 -17.24 5.34
C GLY A 204 -9.89 -17.65 3.88
N ASP A 205 -11.16 -17.59 3.46
CA ASP A 205 -11.63 -17.85 2.09
C ASP A 205 -11.91 -16.56 1.28
N ALA A 206 -11.68 -15.38 1.90
CA ALA A 206 -11.78 -14.09 1.23
C ALA A 206 -10.43 -13.64 0.65
#